data_AF-A0AAV2SB28-F1
#
_entry.id   AF-A0AAV2SB28-F1
#
_cell.length_a   1.000
_cell.length_b   1.000
_cell.length_c   1.000
_cell.angle_alpha   90.00
_cell.angle_beta   90.00
_cell.angle_gamma   90.00
#
_symmetry.space_group_name_H-M   'P 1'
#
loop_
_entity.id
_entity.type
_entity.pdbx_description
1 polymer ?
#
loop_
_entity_poly.entity_id
_entity_poly.type
_entity_poly.pdbx_seq_one_letter_code
_entity_poly.pdbx_strand_id
1 'polypeptide(L)'
;VTIQQSQSQFQSQVMKFYIILLLGFLTAVAAEQGTAGKQQDVNALLWKIYQPLHRNRLKKLTCGFSPISSTSIYTDEGVAAKKIVDEFNCENLLEQKKYFSLFNPKHREETLMLFELFMSCKTWDPCIRNNAAYFRERINENVFVYALYVTVIHHPLGDGVVLPPLYEVTPHMFTNREIIDRAYSAKMTQNPGKFQMNFTGTWKNPEQRVAYFGEDIGINVHHVSWHMDYPFWWKDNYGYHLDRKGELFFWAHHQMTVRYDAERLSNNLNPVHEIYWNKPIDEGFAPHTTYKYGGEFPSRPDNVDIADVDGVAKVREVMAWERRIRDAIANGYVTGRDGKQFSILHDRGIDMLGNIIEQSEYSPDRAYYGGLHNMAHIIIGRQGDPKGKFDQLPSVMEHFETATRDPAFFQVHKYINNMFKELKDKLPPYTREDMMWNGIELEDISVDGNLLTYFEDFEFSLKNALDDSVSVSDVDIMAVVKRINHKEFSYMLRILSKRNEEVDATVRIFMCPRRDNNKILYSLESGRWGCIEMDKFWKKLYPGGNILHRHSNDSTVTVPDVPSFS
;
A
#
# COMPACT_ATOMS: atom_id res chain seq x y z
N VAL A 1 -7.53 -20.96 64.69
CA VAL A 1 -7.57 -19.63 64.01
C VAL A 1 -6.86 -19.66 62.65
N THR A 2 -5.77 -20.41 62.48
CA THR A 2 -4.93 -20.35 61.26
C THR A 2 -5.45 -21.15 60.04
N ILE A 3 -6.39 -22.09 60.21
CA ILE A 3 -6.90 -22.93 59.10
C ILE A 3 -8.15 -22.33 58.43
N GLN A 4 -8.97 -21.55 59.15
CA GLN A 4 -10.15 -20.88 58.59
C GLN A 4 -9.80 -19.64 57.73
N GLN A 5 -8.66 -18.99 58.00
CA GLN A 5 -8.21 -17.84 57.20
C GLN A 5 -7.63 -18.24 55.83
N SER A 6 -7.00 -19.41 55.70
CA SER A 6 -6.46 -19.86 54.41
C SER A 6 -7.55 -20.32 53.43
N GLN A 7 -8.63 -20.94 53.93
CA GLN A 7 -9.77 -21.34 53.09
C GLN A 7 -10.57 -20.16 52.56
N SER A 8 -10.75 -19.08 53.33
CA SER A 8 -11.48 -17.89 52.84
C SER A 8 -10.66 -17.07 51.83
N GLN A 9 -9.33 -17.00 52.00
CA GLN A 9 -8.44 -16.39 51.01
C GLN A 9 -8.41 -17.17 49.69
N PHE A 10 -8.39 -18.51 49.76
CA PHE A 10 -8.39 -19.34 48.56
C PHE A 10 -9.72 -19.23 47.79
N GLN A 11 -10.87 -19.25 48.48
CA GLN A 11 -12.16 -19.04 47.82
C GLN A 11 -12.33 -17.61 47.26
N SER A 12 -11.77 -16.59 47.92
CA SER A 12 -11.78 -15.22 47.40
C SER A 12 -10.93 -15.06 46.14
N GLN A 13 -9.77 -15.71 46.06
CA GLN A 13 -8.91 -15.68 44.87
C GLN A 13 -9.52 -16.45 43.70
N VAL A 14 -10.11 -17.62 43.96
CA VAL A 14 -10.80 -18.41 42.93
C VAL A 14 -12.01 -17.64 42.38
N MET A 15 -12.81 -17.01 43.25
CA MET A 15 -13.97 -16.21 42.82
C MET A 15 -13.55 -14.95 42.04
N LYS A 16 -12.45 -14.29 42.40
CA LYS A 16 -11.86 -13.19 41.61
C LYS A 16 -11.35 -13.67 40.26
N PHE A 17 -10.77 -14.86 40.17
CA PHE A 17 -10.31 -15.44 38.91
C PHE A 17 -11.48 -15.78 37.99
N TYR A 18 -12.56 -16.36 38.51
CA TYR A 18 -13.79 -16.60 37.74
C TYR A 18 -14.48 -15.32 37.29
N ILE A 19 -14.51 -14.28 38.13
CA ILE A 19 -15.07 -12.97 37.75
C ILE A 19 -14.21 -12.28 36.68
N ILE A 20 -12.88 -12.39 36.74
CA ILE A 20 -11.97 -11.85 35.71
C ILE A 20 -12.09 -12.65 34.39
N LEU A 21 -12.24 -13.97 34.45
CA LEU A 21 -12.50 -14.81 33.28
C LEU A 21 -13.89 -14.55 32.67
N LEU A 22 -14.93 -14.38 33.49
CA LEU A 22 -16.28 -14.01 33.03
C LEU A 22 -16.32 -12.58 32.47
N LEU A 23 -15.63 -11.62 33.10
CA LEU A 23 -15.49 -10.27 32.57
C LEU A 23 -14.68 -10.27 31.28
N GLY A 24 -13.59 -11.06 31.19
CA GLY A 24 -12.80 -11.25 29.98
C GLY A 24 -13.57 -11.92 28.84
N PHE A 25 -14.43 -12.90 29.16
CA PHE A 25 -15.34 -13.52 28.18
C PHE A 25 -16.47 -12.57 27.78
N LEU A 26 -17.05 -11.82 28.72
CA LEU A 26 -18.11 -10.85 28.42
C LEU A 26 -17.57 -9.65 27.61
N THR A 27 -16.34 -9.19 27.88
CA THR A 27 -15.70 -8.14 27.08
C THR A 27 -15.27 -8.65 25.71
N ALA A 28 -14.78 -9.89 25.59
CA ALA A 28 -14.47 -10.51 24.30
C ALA A 28 -15.73 -10.73 23.45
N VAL A 29 -16.82 -11.23 24.03
CA VAL A 29 -18.10 -11.44 23.34
C VAL A 29 -18.78 -10.12 22.97
N ALA A 30 -18.68 -9.09 23.82
CA ALA A 30 -19.17 -7.73 23.50
C ALA A 30 -18.31 -7.03 22.45
N ALA A 31 -16.99 -7.24 22.46
CA ALA A 31 -16.07 -6.76 21.41
C ALA A 31 -16.33 -7.47 20.08
N GLU A 32 -16.56 -8.79 20.08
CA GLU A 32 -16.96 -9.56 18.89
C GLU A 32 -18.30 -9.09 18.31
N GLN A 33 -19.31 -8.83 19.15
CA GLN A 33 -20.60 -8.30 18.68
C GLN A 33 -20.48 -6.87 18.10
N GLY A 34 -19.61 -6.04 18.67
CA GLY A 34 -19.33 -4.69 18.15
C GLY A 34 -18.62 -4.74 16.79
N THR A 35 -17.55 -5.51 16.68
CA THR A 35 -16.73 -5.61 15.45
C THR A 35 -17.49 -6.29 14.31
N ALA A 36 -18.27 -7.34 14.58
CA ALA A 36 -19.09 -7.99 13.55
C ALA A 36 -20.11 -7.01 12.92
N GLY A 37 -20.73 -6.13 13.74
CA GLY A 37 -21.62 -5.09 13.25
C GLY A 37 -20.93 -4.09 12.32
N LYS A 38 -19.73 -3.63 12.70
CA LYS A 38 -18.89 -2.73 11.89
C LYS A 38 -18.46 -3.39 10.58
N GLN A 39 -18.01 -4.64 10.65
CA GLN A 39 -17.60 -5.42 9.48
C GLN A 39 -18.76 -5.54 8.48
N GLN A 40 -19.97 -5.85 8.94
CA GLN A 40 -21.15 -5.91 8.09
C GLN A 40 -21.50 -4.55 7.47
N ASP A 41 -21.33 -3.45 8.20
CA ASP A 41 -21.52 -2.10 7.67
C ASP A 41 -20.53 -1.80 6.54
N VAL A 42 -19.23 -2.02 6.76
CA VAL A 42 -18.19 -1.79 5.74
C VAL A 42 -18.42 -2.66 4.51
N ASN A 43 -18.71 -3.96 4.71
CA ASN A 43 -19.01 -4.85 3.60
C ASN A 43 -20.24 -4.37 2.81
N ALA A 44 -21.29 -3.90 3.48
CA ALA A 44 -22.48 -3.38 2.83
C ALA A 44 -22.25 -2.04 2.10
N LEU A 45 -21.36 -1.19 2.61
CA LEU A 45 -20.99 0.07 1.98
C LEU A 45 -20.12 -0.14 0.72
N LEU A 46 -19.24 -1.14 0.72
CA LEU A 46 -18.34 -1.40 -0.41
C LEU A 46 -18.96 -2.33 -1.47
N TRP A 47 -20.05 -3.02 -1.15
CA TRP A 47 -20.74 -3.88 -2.11
C TRP A 47 -21.41 -3.07 -3.21
N LYS A 48 -21.20 -3.48 -4.47
CA LYS A 48 -21.74 -2.87 -5.70
C LYS A 48 -21.59 -1.34 -5.68
N ILE A 49 -20.35 -0.89 -5.51
CA ILE A 49 -20.05 0.52 -5.24
C ILE A 49 -20.54 1.47 -6.32
N TYR A 50 -20.60 1.03 -7.58
CA TYR A 50 -21.06 1.81 -8.73
C TYR A 50 -22.59 1.95 -8.84
N GLN A 51 -23.32 1.48 -7.82
CA GLN A 51 -24.78 1.47 -7.78
C GLN A 51 -25.30 1.95 -6.41
N PRO A 52 -26.57 2.40 -6.33
CA PRO A 52 -27.21 2.75 -5.07
C PRO A 52 -27.16 1.62 -4.04
N LEU A 53 -27.22 1.98 -2.76
CA LEU A 53 -27.15 1.07 -1.62
C LEU A 53 -28.21 -0.03 -1.72
N HIS A 54 -27.74 -1.27 -1.68
CA HIS A 54 -28.60 -2.46 -1.75
C HIS A 54 -29.22 -2.83 -0.41
N ARG A 55 -28.51 -2.60 0.69
CA ARG A 55 -28.97 -2.99 2.03
C ARG A 55 -29.97 -1.96 2.58
N ASN A 56 -31.22 -2.39 2.71
CA ASN A 56 -32.32 -1.58 3.24
C ASN A 56 -32.01 -0.92 4.60
N ARG A 57 -31.20 -1.54 5.46
CA ARG A 57 -30.77 -0.94 6.74
C ARG A 57 -30.03 0.39 6.53
N LEU A 58 -29.05 0.41 5.62
CA LEU A 58 -28.25 1.61 5.34
C LEU A 58 -29.01 2.60 4.45
N LYS A 59 -29.79 2.09 3.47
CA LYS A 59 -30.61 2.93 2.59
C LYS A 59 -31.66 3.74 3.36
N LYS A 60 -32.23 3.21 4.44
CA LYS A 60 -33.17 3.99 5.28
C LYS A 60 -32.49 5.18 5.98
N LEU A 61 -31.19 5.09 6.28
CA LEU A 61 -30.44 6.17 6.92
C LEU A 61 -30.22 7.35 5.98
N THR A 62 -30.21 7.12 4.66
CA THR A 62 -30.00 8.18 3.67
C THR A 62 -31.19 9.13 3.54
N CYS A 63 -32.37 8.70 4.02
CA CYS A 63 -33.60 9.49 4.07
C CYS A 63 -33.78 10.07 5.48
N GLY A 64 -33.38 11.34 5.67
CA GLY A 64 -33.63 12.08 6.91
C GLY A 64 -32.40 12.31 7.80
N PHE A 65 -31.26 11.68 7.50
CA PHE A 65 -29.99 12.07 8.12
C PHE A 65 -29.41 13.32 7.43
N SER A 66 -28.94 14.26 8.24
CA SER A 66 -28.16 15.41 7.80
C SER A 66 -26.88 15.49 8.62
N PRO A 67 -25.69 15.48 7.97
CA PRO A 67 -24.39 15.60 8.67
C PRO A 67 -24.31 16.83 9.58
N ILE A 68 -25.04 17.90 9.25
CA ILE A 68 -25.00 19.17 9.99
C ILE A 68 -26.12 19.36 11.02
N SER A 69 -27.05 18.40 11.15
CA SER A 69 -28.18 18.51 12.08
C SER A 69 -27.80 18.35 13.55
N SER A 70 -26.72 17.62 13.83
CA SER A 70 -26.23 17.38 15.19
C SER A 70 -24.71 17.41 15.19
N THR A 71 -24.13 18.55 15.54
CA THR A 71 -22.68 18.74 15.58
C THR A 71 -22.01 18.03 16.76
N SER A 72 -22.79 17.60 17.75
CA SER A 72 -22.26 16.96 18.98
C SER A 72 -21.65 15.58 18.74
N ILE A 73 -21.98 14.92 17.62
CA ILE A 73 -21.42 13.61 17.24
C ILE A 73 -19.97 13.70 16.74
N TYR A 74 -19.47 14.92 16.49
CA TYR A 74 -18.11 15.18 16.02
C TYR A 74 -17.22 15.81 17.11
N THR A 75 -15.93 15.53 17.08
CA THR A 75 -14.89 16.08 17.97
C THR A 75 -14.55 17.53 17.63
N ASP A 76 -14.72 17.92 16.37
CA ASP A 76 -14.46 19.26 15.84
C ASP A 76 -15.70 20.16 15.81
N GLU A 77 -16.76 19.78 16.56
CA GLU A 77 -18.05 20.48 16.58
C GLU A 77 -18.69 20.63 15.19
N GLY A 78 -18.41 19.70 14.27
CA GLY A 78 -19.04 19.60 12.95
C GLY A 78 -18.45 20.55 11.90
N VAL A 79 -17.26 21.10 12.12
CA VAL A 79 -16.56 21.97 11.14
C VAL A 79 -16.30 21.24 9.83
N ALA A 80 -15.72 20.02 9.88
CA ALA A 80 -15.47 19.20 8.70
C ALA A 80 -16.78 18.80 8.01
N ALA A 81 -17.82 18.48 8.78
CA ALA A 81 -19.15 18.15 8.27
C ALA A 81 -19.78 19.31 7.49
N LYS A 82 -19.67 20.52 8.03
CA LYS A 82 -20.16 21.72 7.35
C LYS A 82 -19.39 21.98 6.05
N LYS A 83 -18.06 21.87 6.08
CA LYS A 83 -17.20 22.12 4.90
C LYS A 83 -17.61 21.25 3.71
N ILE A 84 -17.69 19.92 3.88
CA ILE A 84 -18.04 19.03 2.76
C ILE A 84 -19.51 19.20 2.32
N VAL A 85 -20.43 19.50 3.24
CA VAL A 85 -21.83 19.76 2.90
C VAL A 85 -21.98 21.07 2.12
N ASP A 86 -21.21 22.10 2.46
CA ASP A 86 -21.18 23.36 1.72
C ASP A 86 -20.65 23.15 0.29
N GLU A 87 -19.55 22.41 0.11
CA GLU A 87 -19.01 22.08 -1.23
C GLU A 87 -19.98 21.18 -2.04
N PHE A 88 -20.67 20.25 -1.37
CA PHE A 88 -21.72 19.44 -2.00
C PHE A 88 -22.89 20.30 -2.48
N ASN A 89 -23.38 21.23 -1.65
CA ASN A 89 -24.50 22.12 -2.00
C ASN A 89 -24.13 23.12 -3.10
N CYS A 90 -22.85 23.48 -3.23
CA CYS A 90 -22.33 24.34 -4.29
C CYS A 90 -22.02 23.59 -5.59
N GLU A 91 -22.30 22.29 -5.69
CA GLU A 91 -22.00 21.44 -6.86
C GLU A 91 -20.50 21.43 -7.24
N ASN A 92 -19.61 21.60 -6.26
CA ASN A 92 -18.17 21.71 -6.50
C ASN A 92 -17.43 20.35 -6.46
N LEU A 93 -18.08 19.32 -5.91
CA LEU A 93 -17.52 17.96 -5.78
C LEU A 93 -17.54 17.21 -7.12
N LEU A 94 -16.62 16.25 -7.27
CA LEU A 94 -16.54 15.37 -8.42
C LEU A 94 -17.83 14.57 -8.58
N GLU A 95 -18.37 14.62 -9.78
CA GLU A 95 -19.57 13.87 -10.17
C GLU A 95 -19.37 12.36 -10.01
N GLN A 96 -20.46 11.66 -9.68
CA GLN A 96 -20.51 10.20 -9.79
C GLN A 96 -20.23 9.74 -11.21
N LYS A 97 -19.73 8.52 -11.35
CA LYS A 97 -19.41 7.91 -12.65
C LYS A 97 -18.36 8.67 -13.44
N LYS A 98 -17.39 9.24 -12.73
CA LYS A 98 -16.17 9.83 -13.30
C LYS A 98 -14.95 9.09 -12.75
N TYR A 99 -13.86 9.13 -13.51
CA TYR A 99 -12.59 8.60 -13.02
C TYR A 99 -12.11 9.43 -11.82
N PHE A 100 -11.41 8.77 -10.91
CA PHE A 100 -10.76 9.38 -9.76
C PHE A 100 -9.27 9.08 -9.86
N SER A 101 -8.42 9.98 -9.38
CA SER A 101 -6.99 9.75 -9.21
C SER A 101 -6.54 10.56 -8.00
N LEU A 102 -5.86 9.91 -7.06
CA LEU A 102 -5.33 10.58 -5.87
C LEU A 102 -4.24 11.60 -6.22
N PHE A 103 -3.60 11.48 -7.39
CA PHE A 103 -2.58 12.41 -7.85
C PHE A 103 -3.19 13.74 -8.31
N ASN A 104 -4.46 13.76 -8.73
CA ASN A 104 -5.19 14.99 -9.03
C ASN A 104 -5.45 15.79 -7.74
N PRO A 105 -4.96 17.04 -7.62
CA PRO A 105 -5.11 17.83 -6.40
C PRO A 105 -6.57 18.07 -5.97
N LYS A 106 -7.48 18.30 -6.93
CA LYS A 106 -8.90 18.56 -6.64
C LYS A 106 -9.57 17.30 -6.12
N HIS A 107 -9.40 16.17 -6.82
CA HIS A 107 -9.96 14.89 -6.40
C HIS A 107 -9.45 14.48 -5.00
N ARG A 108 -8.16 14.71 -4.74
CA ARG A 108 -7.54 14.48 -3.43
C ARG A 108 -8.15 15.38 -2.37
N GLU A 109 -8.28 16.68 -2.61
CA GLU A 109 -8.89 17.61 -1.65
C GLU A 109 -10.31 17.17 -1.24
N GLU A 110 -11.14 16.78 -2.21
CA GLU A 110 -12.49 16.26 -1.93
C GLU A 110 -12.48 14.99 -1.08
N THR A 111 -11.53 14.09 -1.36
CA THR A 111 -11.33 12.87 -0.58
C THR A 111 -10.92 13.19 0.85
N LEU A 112 -10.03 14.17 1.04
CA LEU A 112 -9.59 14.60 2.36
C LEU A 112 -10.71 15.29 3.14
N MET A 113 -11.61 16.01 2.48
CA MET A 113 -12.79 16.57 3.16
C MET A 113 -13.68 15.47 3.74
N LEU A 114 -13.90 14.38 3.00
CA LEU A 114 -14.69 13.26 3.50
C LEU A 114 -13.95 12.51 4.61
N PHE A 115 -12.67 12.26 4.43
CA PHE A 115 -11.81 11.66 5.45
C PHE A 115 -11.78 12.48 6.75
N GLU A 116 -11.61 13.79 6.68
CA GLU A 116 -11.61 14.70 7.83
C GLU A 116 -12.94 14.64 8.60
N LEU A 117 -14.06 14.57 7.89
CA LEU A 117 -15.37 14.35 8.53
C LEU A 117 -15.44 12.99 9.24
N PHE A 118 -14.91 11.93 8.64
CA PHE A 118 -14.91 10.63 9.31
C PHE A 118 -13.97 10.59 10.51
N MET A 119 -12.79 11.22 10.42
CA MET A 119 -11.83 11.31 11.52
C MET A 119 -12.34 12.14 12.69
N SER A 120 -13.28 13.07 12.46
CA SER A 120 -13.90 13.82 13.54
C SER A 120 -15.02 13.05 14.24
N CYS A 121 -15.43 11.86 13.78
CA CYS A 121 -16.52 11.11 14.39
C CYS A 121 -16.18 10.54 15.79
N LYS A 122 -17.07 10.75 16.77
CA LYS A 122 -16.89 10.22 18.14
C LYS A 122 -17.29 8.75 18.29
N THR A 123 -18.20 8.26 17.47
CA THR A 123 -18.72 6.88 17.55
C THR A 123 -18.92 6.27 16.16
N TRP A 124 -18.86 4.94 16.06
CA TRP A 124 -19.16 4.24 14.80
C TRP A 124 -20.62 4.47 14.39
N ASP A 125 -21.53 4.19 15.31
CA ASP A 125 -22.97 4.46 15.20
C ASP A 125 -23.33 5.56 16.22
N PRO A 126 -23.99 6.67 15.83
CA PRO A 126 -24.48 7.00 14.49
C PRO A 126 -23.47 7.67 13.56
N CYS A 127 -22.29 8.10 14.02
CA CYS A 127 -21.50 9.07 13.24
C CYS A 127 -20.91 8.49 11.96
N ILE A 128 -19.95 7.55 12.02
CA ILE A 128 -19.30 7.02 10.81
C ILE A 128 -20.33 6.34 9.91
N ARG A 129 -21.17 5.45 10.47
CA ARG A 129 -22.15 4.68 9.70
C ARG A 129 -23.13 5.55 8.94
N ASN A 130 -23.71 6.58 9.58
CA ASN A 130 -24.74 7.40 8.93
C ASN A 130 -24.11 8.36 7.91
N ASN A 131 -22.96 8.95 8.22
CA ASN A 131 -22.25 9.79 7.24
C ASN A 131 -21.79 8.96 6.04
N ALA A 132 -21.25 7.76 6.26
CA ALA A 132 -20.81 6.89 5.18
C ALA A 132 -21.99 6.49 4.28
N ALA A 133 -23.12 6.10 4.87
CA ALA A 133 -24.34 5.82 4.10
C ALA A 133 -24.83 7.05 3.33
N TYR A 134 -24.76 8.25 3.91
CA TYR A 134 -25.19 9.50 3.30
C TYR A 134 -24.33 9.89 2.09
N PHE A 135 -23.00 9.90 2.25
CA PHE A 135 -22.08 10.32 1.19
C PHE A 135 -21.93 9.27 0.10
N ARG A 136 -21.99 7.97 0.42
CA ARG A 136 -21.93 6.89 -0.60
C ARG A 136 -22.94 7.11 -1.74
N GLU A 137 -24.14 7.61 -1.44
CA GLU A 137 -25.17 7.85 -2.47
C GLU A 137 -24.97 9.15 -3.26
N ARG A 138 -24.09 10.05 -2.82
CA ARG A 138 -24.06 11.47 -3.24
C ARG A 138 -22.75 11.93 -3.86
N ILE A 139 -21.65 11.23 -3.60
CA ILE A 139 -20.33 11.61 -4.12
C ILE A 139 -19.77 10.53 -5.05
N ASN A 140 -18.70 10.86 -5.75
CA ASN A 140 -17.94 9.93 -6.57
C ASN A 140 -17.55 8.66 -5.80
N GLU A 141 -17.72 7.53 -6.47
CA GLU A 141 -17.60 6.19 -5.89
C GLU A 141 -16.19 5.92 -5.38
N ASN A 142 -15.18 6.35 -6.13
CA ASN A 142 -13.78 6.09 -5.80
C ASN A 142 -13.26 7.09 -4.76
N VAL A 143 -13.77 8.33 -4.74
CA VAL A 143 -13.54 9.29 -3.63
C VAL A 143 -14.04 8.67 -2.32
N PHE A 144 -15.25 8.10 -2.34
CA PHE A 144 -15.82 7.41 -1.19
C PHE A 144 -15.00 6.18 -0.77
N VAL A 145 -14.64 5.31 -1.72
CA VAL A 145 -13.85 4.10 -1.44
C VAL A 145 -12.53 4.47 -0.78
N TYR A 146 -11.76 5.38 -1.38
CA TYR A 146 -10.48 5.78 -0.81
C TYR A 146 -10.65 6.34 0.61
N ALA A 147 -11.56 7.30 0.80
CA ALA A 147 -11.80 7.93 2.10
C ALA A 147 -12.22 6.91 3.17
N LEU A 148 -13.11 5.97 2.84
CA LEU A 148 -13.54 4.93 3.78
C LEU A 148 -12.39 3.99 4.15
N TYR A 149 -11.57 3.56 3.19
CA TYR A 149 -10.42 2.68 3.46
C TYR A 149 -9.43 3.33 4.41
N VAL A 150 -8.98 4.54 4.11
CA VAL A 150 -8.00 5.23 4.97
C VAL A 150 -8.59 5.59 6.34
N THR A 151 -9.89 5.88 6.44
CA THR A 151 -10.56 6.05 7.74
C THR A 151 -10.55 4.77 8.55
N VAL A 152 -10.87 3.62 7.96
CA VAL A 152 -10.89 2.33 8.69
C VAL A 152 -9.48 1.97 9.18
N ILE A 153 -8.45 2.27 8.39
CA ILE A 153 -7.03 2.04 8.74
C ILE A 153 -6.58 2.96 9.89
N HIS A 154 -6.91 4.24 9.84
CA HIS A 154 -6.33 5.24 10.73
C HIS A 154 -7.19 5.61 11.95
N HIS A 155 -8.49 5.36 11.92
CA HIS A 155 -9.38 5.72 13.01
C HIS A 155 -9.48 4.59 14.02
N PRO A 156 -9.34 4.84 15.34
CA PRO A 156 -9.56 3.82 16.39
C PRO A 156 -10.94 3.13 16.37
N LEU A 157 -11.93 3.71 15.69
CA LEU A 157 -13.25 3.11 15.53
C LEU A 157 -13.26 2.01 14.46
N GLY A 158 -12.28 2.00 13.54
CA GLY A 158 -12.06 0.98 12.53
C GLY A 158 -11.28 -0.24 13.03
N ASP A 159 -10.68 -0.18 14.22
CA ASP A 159 -9.91 -1.29 14.80
C ASP A 159 -10.67 -2.63 14.75
N GLY A 160 -10.00 -3.65 14.23
CA GLY A 160 -10.52 -5.01 14.08
C GLY A 160 -11.39 -5.25 12.83
N VAL A 161 -11.69 -4.22 12.03
CA VAL A 161 -12.36 -4.37 10.74
C VAL A 161 -11.34 -4.79 9.67
N VAL A 162 -11.65 -5.84 8.94
CA VAL A 162 -10.87 -6.31 7.78
C VAL A 162 -11.44 -5.68 6.52
N LEU A 163 -10.63 -4.90 5.81
CA LEU A 163 -11.06 -4.30 4.55
C LEU A 163 -11.13 -5.36 3.44
N PRO A 164 -12.21 -5.38 2.62
CA PRO A 164 -12.25 -6.24 1.45
C PRO A 164 -11.10 -5.94 0.47
N PRO A 165 -10.65 -6.93 -0.31
CA PRO A 165 -9.61 -6.69 -1.30
C PRO A 165 -10.12 -5.74 -2.39
N LEU A 166 -9.31 -4.73 -2.74
CA LEU A 166 -9.66 -3.75 -3.76
C LEU A 166 -9.89 -4.38 -5.14
N TYR A 167 -9.22 -5.51 -5.46
CA TYR A 167 -9.47 -6.25 -6.70
C TYR A 167 -10.89 -6.85 -6.80
N GLU A 168 -11.63 -6.97 -5.69
CA GLU A 168 -13.05 -7.31 -5.71
C GLU A 168 -13.96 -6.10 -5.51
N VAL A 169 -13.49 -4.99 -4.92
CA VAL A 169 -14.30 -3.75 -4.75
C VAL A 169 -14.34 -2.92 -6.03
N THR A 170 -13.19 -2.74 -6.68
CA THR A 170 -13.03 -2.00 -7.95
C THR A 170 -12.28 -2.85 -9.00
N PRO A 171 -12.88 -3.97 -9.48
CA PRO A 171 -12.15 -4.97 -10.27
C PRO A 171 -11.52 -4.44 -11.57
N HIS A 172 -12.06 -3.36 -12.14
CA HIS A 172 -11.52 -2.66 -13.30
C HIS A 172 -10.06 -2.21 -13.15
N MET A 173 -9.62 -1.90 -11.93
CA MET A 173 -8.24 -1.49 -11.67
C MET A 173 -7.26 -2.67 -11.66
N PHE A 174 -7.76 -3.90 -11.56
CA PHE A 174 -6.95 -5.11 -11.38
C PHE A 174 -7.12 -6.14 -12.51
N THR A 175 -8.06 -5.91 -13.43
CA THR A 175 -8.49 -6.88 -14.43
C THR A 175 -8.31 -6.34 -15.83
N ASN A 176 -7.73 -7.15 -16.72
CA ASN A 176 -7.55 -6.78 -18.12
C ASN A 176 -8.90 -6.63 -18.83
N ARG A 177 -8.98 -5.68 -19.78
CA ARG A 177 -10.21 -5.30 -20.49
C ARG A 177 -10.92 -6.50 -21.10
N GLU A 178 -10.18 -7.41 -21.73
CA GLU A 178 -10.76 -8.61 -22.35
C GLU A 178 -11.61 -9.41 -21.36
N ILE A 179 -11.16 -9.53 -20.11
CA ILE A 179 -11.86 -10.28 -19.06
C ILE A 179 -13.06 -9.50 -18.55
N ILE A 180 -12.96 -8.18 -18.43
CA ILE A 180 -14.10 -7.31 -18.12
C ILE A 180 -15.18 -7.39 -19.21
N ASP A 181 -14.81 -7.36 -20.49
CA ASP A 181 -15.75 -7.46 -21.61
C ASP A 181 -16.45 -8.84 -21.63
N ARG A 182 -15.71 -9.92 -21.33
CA ARG A 182 -16.30 -11.26 -21.14
C ARG A 182 -17.25 -11.30 -19.95
N ALA A 183 -16.91 -10.65 -18.84
CA ALA A 183 -17.78 -10.55 -17.67
C ALA A 183 -19.07 -9.78 -17.98
N TYR A 184 -18.99 -8.70 -18.76
CA TYR A 184 -20.17 -7.99 -19.27
C TYR A 184 -21.04 -8.88 -20.16
N SER A 185 -20.43 -9.61 -21.10
CA SER A 185 -21.13 -10.57 -21.96
C SER A 185 -21.84 -11.66 -21.15
N ALA A 186 -21.17 -12.20 -20.14
CA ALA A 186 -21.71 -13.19 -19.22
C ALA A 186 -22.93 -12.67 -18.44
N LYS A 187 -22.87 -11.44 -17.92
CA LYS A 187 -24.01 -10.79 -17.26
C LYS A 187 -25.16 -10.52 -18.23
N MET A 188 -24.87 -10.05 -19.44
CA MET A 188 -25.87 -9.76 -20.49
C MET A 188 -26.56 -11.02 -21.01
N THR A 189 -25.87 -12.16 -21.03
CA THR A 189 -26.41 -13.46 -21.45
C THR A 189 -26.90 -14.31 -20.28
N GLN A 190 -26.79 -13.80 -19.05
CA GLN A 190 -27.16 -14.47 -17.80
C GLN A 190 -26.47 -15.85 -17.63
N ASN A 191 -25.24 -15.98 -18.10
CA ASN A 191 -24.45 -17.19 -17.99
C ASN A 191 -23.31 -16.96 -16.99
N PRO A 192 -23.23 -17.74 -15.88
CA PRO A 192 -22.07 -17.67 -14.99
C PRO A 192 -20.80 -18.15 -15.72
N GLY A 193 -19.64 -17.67 -15.28
CA GLY A 193 -18.39 -17.97 -15.97
C GLY A 193 -17.15 -17.71 -15.14
N LYS A 194 -16.12 -18.52 -15.39
CA LYS A 194 -14.77 -18.30 -14.89
C LYS A 194 -13.86 -17.96 -16.07
N PHE A 195 -13.19 -16.83 -16.01
CA PHE A 195 -12.42 -16.30 -17.13
C PHE A 195 -10.93 -16.26 -16.80
N GLN A 196 -10.14 -17.05 -17.53
CA GLN A 196 -8.68 -17.04 -17.39
C GLN A 196 -8.12 -15.71 -17.88
N MET A 197 -7.50 -14.96 -16.97
CA MET A 197 -6.74 -13.76 -17.28
C MET A 197 -5.33 -14.15 -17.73
N ASN A 198 -4.90 -13.57 -18.85
CA ASN A 198 -3.53 -13.65 -19.33
C ASN A 198 -2.84 -12.30 -19.12
N PHE A 199 -1.54 -12.34 -18.83
CA PHE A 199 -0.72 -11.13 -18.71
C PHE A 199 -0.67 -10.32 -20.01
N THR A 200 -0.51 -9.00 -19.89
CA THR A 200 -0.50 -8.09 -21.06
C THR A 200 0.68 -8.34 -21.98
N GLY A 201 0.65 -7.82 -23.21
CA GLY A 201 1.78 -7.88 -24.15
C GLY A 201 1.92 -9.19 -24.93
N THR A 202 3.10 -9.38 -25.55
CA THR A 202 3.43 -10.59 -26.33
C THR A 202 4.87 -11.03 -26.08
N TRP A 203 5.19 -12.29 -26.39
CA TRP A 203 6.52 -12.88 -26.11
C TRP A 203 7.67 -12.19 -26.87
N LYS A 204 7.34 -11.32 -27.83
CA LYS A 204 8.31 -10.47 -28.54
C LYS A 204 8.85 -9.35 -27.65
N ASN A 205 8.08 -8.89 -26.66
CA ASN A 205 8.56 -7.94 -25.66
C ASN A 205 9.24 -8.72 -24.52
N PRO A 206 10.56 -8.58 -24.32
CA PRO A 206 11.28 -9.25 -23.23
C PRO A 206 10.74 -8.90 -21.84
N GLU A 207 10.22 -7.69 -21.66
CA GLU A 207 9.67 -7.21 -20.39
C GLU A 207 8.44 -8.01 -19.95
N GLN A 208 7.70 -8.59 -20.90
CA GLN A 208 6.56 -9.46 -20.60
C GLN A 208 6.94 -10.68 -19.75
N ARG A 209 8.20 -11.13 -19.81
CA ARG A 209 8.65 -12.30 -19.03
C ARG A 209 8.47 -12.12 -17.53
N VAL A 210 8.46 -10.87 -17.04
CA VAL A 210 8.27 -10.52 -15.63
C VAL A 210 6.94 -9.83 -15.35
N ALA A 211 6.00 -9.86 -16.31
CA ALA A 211 4.66 -9.30 -16.13
C ALA A 211 3.91 -9.95 -14.95
N TYR A 212 4.20 -11.22 -14.64
CA TYR A 212 3.63 -11.91 -13.48
C TYR A 212 3.95 -11.27 -12.14
N PHE A 213 4.95 -10.37 -12.06
CA PHE A 213 5.27 -9.64 -10.85
C PHE A 213 4.51 -8.32 -10.78
N GLY A 214 4.65 -7.46 -11.79
CA GLY A 214 4.02 -6.12 -11.82
C GLY A 214 2.50 -6.15 -12.01
N GLU A 215 1.97 -7.20 -12.66
CA GLU A 215 0.53 -7.39 -12.84
C GLU A 215 -0.09 -8.31 -11.77
N ASP A 216 0.68 -8.83 -10.81
CA ASP A 216 0.13 -9.60 -9.70
C ASP A 216 -0.82 -8.71 -8.89
N ILE A 217 -2.04 -9.19 -8.68
CA ILE A 217 -3.06 -8.45 -7.92
C ILE A 217 -2.63 -8.22 -6.46
N GLY A 218 -1.84 -9.13 -5.88
CA GLY A 218 -1.32 -9.01 -4.52
C GLY A 218 -0.21 -7.96 -4.41
N ILE A 219 0.70 -7.86 -5.37
CA ILE A 219 1.71 -6.78 -5.42
C ILE A 219 1.05 -5.42 -5.59
N ASN A 220 0.04 -5.31 -6.46
CA ASN A 220 -0.71 -4.07 -6.62
C ASN A 220 -1.50 -3.70 -5.35
N VAL A 221 -2.12 -4.67 -4.66
CA VAL A 221 -2.76 -4.45 -3.35
C VAL A 221 -1.74 -4.05 -2.28
N HIS A 222 -0.58 -4.70 -2.23
CA HIS A 222 0.50 -4.33 -1.30
C HIS A 222 0.91 -2.87 -1.46
N HIS A 223 1.11 -2.42 -2.71
CA HIS A 223 1.52 -1.06 -3.02
C HIS A 223 0.46 -0.02 -2.60
N VAL A 224 -0.81 -0.21 -2.98
CA VAL A 224 -1.87 0.71 -2.57
C VAL A 224 -2.11 0.69 -1.05
N SER A 225 -2.06 -0.47 -0.40
CA SER A 225 -2.19 -0.57 1.05
C SER A 225 -1.06 0.17 1.77
N TRP A 226 0.19 0.05 1.30
CA TRP A 226 1.30 0.82 1.87
C TRP A 226 1.07 2.33 1.80
N HIS A 227 0.55 2.83 0.68
CA HIS A 227 0.18 4.24 0.54
C HIS A 227 -1.05 4.66 1.33
N MET A 228 -1.94 3.72 1.67
CA MET A 228 -3.05 3.95 2.59
C MET A 228 -2.61 3.95 4.05
N ASP A 229 -1.61 3.16 4.44
CA ASP A 229 -1.01 3.14 5.78
C ASP A 229 -0.08 4.35 6.03
N TYR A 230 0.59 4.81 4.97
CA TYR A 230 1.56 5.91 5.01
C TYR A 230 1.26 6.99 3.96
N PRO A 231 0.09 7.65 4.00
CA PRO A 231 -0.28 8.60 2.97
C PRO A 231 0.60 9.85 2.98
N PHE A 232 1.06 10.27 1.79
CA PHE A 232 1.88 11.48 1.65
C PHE A 232 1.17 12.76 2.13
N TRP A 233 -0.17 12.78 2.11
CA TRP A 233 -0.98 13.92 2.55
C TRP A 233 -1.26 13.93 4.07
N TRP A 234 -0.75 12.95 4.83
CA TRP A 234 -1.01 12.82 6.27
C TRP A 234 -0.46 14.00 7.08
N LYS A 235 -1.23 14.46 8.06
CA LYS A 235 -0.81 15.49 9.03
C LYS A 235 -1.03 14.97 10.45
N ASP A 236 -0.11 15.29 11.35
CA ASP A 236 -0.15 14.80 12.74
C ASP A 236 -1.41 15.25 13.50
N ASN A 237 -2.04 16.35 13.06
CA ASN A 237 -3.29 16.82 13.63
C ASN A 237 -4.50 15.90 13.34
N TYR A 238 -4.35 14.89 12.47
CA TYR A 238 -5.35 13.84 12.27
C TYR A 238 -5.37 12.80 13.40
N GLY A 239 -4.42 12.84 14.33
CA GLY A 239 -4.50 12.12 15.59
C GLY A 239 -3.17 11.61 16.12
N TYR A 240 -2.22 11.31 15.24
CA TYR A 240 -0.91 10.78 15.61
C TYR A 240 0.15 10.99 14.52
N HIS A 241 1.40 10.84 14.92
CA HIS A 241 2.57 10.92 14.04
C HIS A 241 2.90 9.55 13.41
N LEU A 242 3.16 9.52 12.11
CA LEU A 242 3.63 8.33 11.40
C LEU A 242 5.15 8.23 11.52
N ASP A 243 5.64 7.50 12.53
CA ASP A 243 7.07 7.38 12.80
C ASP A 243 7.82 6.77 11.61
N ARG A 244 8.94 7.40 11.24
CA ARG A 244 9.86 6.98 10.16
C ARG A 244 9.21 6.85 8.79
N LYS A 245 8.09 7.53 8.54
CA LYS A 245 7.35 7.44 7.27
C LYS A 245 8.26 7.64 6.05
N GLY A 246 9.16 8.62 6.05
CA GLY A 246 10.05 8.89 4.93
C GLY A 246 11.13 7.82 4.74
N GLU A 247 11.60 7.22 5.83
CA GLU A 247 12.53 6.09 5.76
C GLU A 247 11.82 4.81 5.28
N LEU A 248 10.58 4.58 5.73
CA LEU A 248 9.75 3.48 5.28
C LEU A 248 9.36 3.62 3.80
N PHE A 249 9.13 4.86 3.32
CA PHE A 249 8.96 5.16 1.91
C PHE A 249 10.15 4.69 1.09
N PHE A 250 11.38 5.07 1.51
CA PHE A 250 12.59 4.56 0.89
C PHE A 250 12.63 3.02 0.91
N TRP A 251 12.42 2.43 2.08
CA TRP A 251 12.64 0.99 2.27
C TRP A 251 11.66 0.14 1.49
N ALA A 252 10.37 0.48 1.49
CA ALA A 252 9.33 -0.24 0.75
C ALA A 252 9.62 -0.23 -0.76
N HIS A 253 9.87 0.94 -1.34
CA HIS A 253 10.15 1.07 -2.76
C HIS A 253 11.52 0.50 -3.16
N HIS A 254 12.53 0.59 -2.29
CA HIS A 254 13.80 -0.09 -2.47
C HIS A 254 13.58 -1.61 -2.57
N GLN A 255 12.87 -2.21 -1.60
CA GLN A 255 12.57 -3.64 -1.55
C GLN A 255 11.75 -4.10 -2.77
N MET A 256 10.74 -3.34 -3.21
CA MET A 256 10.01 -3.63 -4.44
C MET A 256 10.91 -3.60 -5.68
N THR A 257 11.81 -2.63 -5.78
CA THR A 257 12.74 -2.50 -6.91
C THR A 257 13.75 -3.65 -6.96
N VAL A 258 14.35 -4.02 -5.81
CA VAL A 258 15.32 -5.14 -5.78
C VAL A 258 14.65 -6.50 -5.94
N ARG A 259 13.39 -6.64 -5.48
CA ARG A 259 12.60 -7.84 -5.75
C ARG A 259 12.29 -7.96 -7.24
N TYR A 260 11.91 -6.87 -7.90
CA TYR A 260 11.74 -6.85 -9.35
C TYR A 260 13.03 -7.23 -10.09
N ASP A 261 14.18 -6.67 -9.69
CA ASP A 261 15.48 -7.03 -10.26
C ASP A 261 15.82 -8.53 -10.08
N ALA A 262 15.35 -9.17 -9.01
CA ALA A 262 15.50 -10.62 -8.83
C ALA A 262 14.61 -11.44 -9.78
N GLU A 263 13.38 -10.98 -10.07
CA GLU A 263 12.53 -11.59 -11.09
C GLU A 263 13.15 -11.42 -12.50
N ARG A 264 13.72 -10.24 -12.78
CA ARG A 264 14.47 -9.97 -14.01
C ARG A 264 15.65 -10.92 -14.17
N LEU A 265 16.47 -11.05 -13.13
CA LEU A 265 17.62 -11.96 -13.13
C LEU A 265 17.20 -13.42 -13.35
N SER A 266 16.09 -13.84 -12.73
CA SER A 266 15.52 -15.20 -12.90
C SER A 266 15.03 -15.45 -14.33
N ASN A 267 14.70 -14.39 -15.07
CA ASN A 267 14.23 -14.42 -16.47
C ASN A 267 15.31 -14.01 -17.49
N ASN A 268 16.59 -14.00 -17.08
CA ASN A 268 17.75 -13.61 -17.90
C ASN A 268 17.66 -12.19 -18.47
N LEU A 269 17.02 -11.28 -17.74
CA LEU A 269 16.98 -9.86 -18.04
C LEU A 269 18.04 -9.13 -17.20
N ASN A 270 18.58 -8.04 -17.76
CA ASN A 270 19.44 -7.15 -17.00
C ASN A 270 18.64 -6.42 -15.91
N PRO A 271 19.27 -6.00 -14.81
CA PRO A 271 18.63 -5.11 -13.84
C PRO A 271 17.99 -3.89 -14.51
N VAL A 272 16.93 -3.37 -13.92
CA VAL A 272 16.25 -2.19 -14.43
C VAL A 272 17.23 -1.00 -14.42
N HIS A 273 17.22 -0.24 -15.51
CA HIS A 273 17.96 1.02 -15.60
C HIS A 273 17.14 2.15 -14.97
N GLU A 274 17.82 3.19 -14.51
CA GLU A 274 17.13 4.38 -14.01
C GLU A 274 16.62 5.25 -15.17
N ILE A 275 15.56 6.00 -14.91
CA ILE A 275 15.06 6.98 -15.88
C ILE A 275 15.98 8.21 -15.96
N TYR A 276 16.10 8.79 -17.15
CA TYR A 276 16.80 10.05 -17.38
C TYR A 276 15.87 11.05 -18.06
N TRP A 277 15.64 12.21 -17.43
CA TRP A 277 14.72 13.25 -17.94
C TRP A 277 15.09 13.81 -19.32
N ASN A 278 16.33 13.61 -19.77
CA ASN A 278 16.87 14.09 -21.05
C ASN A 278 17.10 12.96 -22.07
N LYS A 279 16.61 11.75 -21.81
CA LYS A 279 16.66 10.62 -22.74
C LYS A 279 15.25 10.09 -23.00
N PRO A 280 15.04 9.40 -24.13
CA PRO A 280 13.79 8.69 -24.35
C PRO A 280 13.59 7.58 -23.31
N ILE A 281 12.32 7.26 -23.05
CA ILE A 281 11.92 6.08 -22.30
C ILE A 281 11.92 4.91 -23.27
N ASP A 282 12.91 4.02 -23.15
CA ASP A 282 13.10 2.91 -24.08
C ASP A 282 11.89 1.96 -24.10
N GLU A 283 11.39 1.59 -22.92
CA GLU A 283 10.28 0.64 -22.74
C GLU A 283 8.92 1.36 -22.64
N GLY A 284 8.10 1.16 -23.67
CA GLY A 284 6.69 1.55 -23.67
C GLY A 284 5.83 0.59 -22.87
N PHE A 285 4.54 0.91 -22.77
CA PHE A 285 3.56 0.06 -22.11
C PHE A 285 2.15 0.26 -22.68
N ALA A 286 1.48 -0.86 -22.95
CA ALA A 286 0.08 -0.89 -23.36
C ALA A 286 -0.73 -1.63 -22.28
N PRO A 287 -1.47 -0.91 -21.42
CA PRO A 287 -2.10 -1.50 -20.24
C PRO A 287 -3.16 -2.58 -20.52
N HIS A 288 -3.82 -2.51 -21.68
CA HIS A 288 -4.96 -3.38 -22.03
C HIS A 288 -6.03 -3.43 -20.92
N THR A 289 -6.23 -2.32 -20.20
CA THR A 289 -7.17 -2.17 -19.09
C THR A 289 -8.09 -0.98 -19.34
N THR A 290 -9.21 -0.92 -18.62
CA THR A 290 -10.20 0.15 -18.76
C THR A 290 -10.72 0.57 -17.40
N TYR A 291 -10.95 1.87 -17.22
CA TYR A 291 -11.76 2.35 -16.11
C TYR A 291 -13.19 1.83 -16.24
N LYS A 292 -13.90 1.69 -15.11
CA LYS A 292 -15.37 1.46 -15.12
C LYS A 292 -16.09 2.59 -15.86
N TYR A 293 -15.69 3.82 -15.57
CA TYR A 293 -16.20 5.04 -16.18
C TYR A 293 -15.06 5.92 -16.65
N GLY A 294 -15.07 6.27 -17.94
CA GLY A 294 -14.12 7.19 -18.56
C GLY A 294 -13.44 6.64 -19.81
N GLY A 295 -13.18 5.33 -19.88
CA GLY A 295 -12.57 4.69 -21.04
C GLY A 295 -11.30 3.92 -20.71
N GLU A 296 -10.48 3.67 -21.74
CA GLU A 296 -9.26 2.89 -21.64
C GLU A 296 -8.10 3.66 -21.00
N PHE A 297 -7.21 2.94 -20.33
CA PHE A 297 -5.95 3.55 -19.90
C PHE A 297 -5.08 3.89 -21.12
N PRO A 298 -4.46 5.08 -21.14
CA PRO A 298 -3.57 5.46 -22.23
C PRO A 298 -2.36 4.51 -22.30
N SER A 299 -1.90 4.27 -23.53
CA SER A 299 -0.65 3.55 -23.80
C SER A 299 0.50 4.52 -24.02
N ARG A 300 1.70 4.14 -23.65
CA ARG A 300 2.94 4.86 -23.96
C ARG A 300 3.74 4.06 -24.99
N PRO A 301 4.06 4.61 -26.18
CA PRO A 301 4.93 3.95 -27.14
C PRO A 301 6.35 3.74 -26.60
N ASP A 302 7.09 2.82 -27.23
CA ASP A 302 8.54 2.65 -26.99
C ASP A 302 9.33 3.87 -27.48
N ASN A 303 10.49 4.12 -26.88
CA ASN A 303 11.45 5.17 -27.23
C ASN A 303 10.83 6.59 -27.29
N VAL A 304 9.95 6.92 -26.35
CA VAL A 304 9.30 8.24 -26.29
C VAL A 304 10.16 9.25 -25.56
N ASP A 305 10.45 10.37 -26.20
CA ASP A 305 11.07 11.53 -25.56
C ASP A 305 10.13 12.14 -24.52
N ILE A 306 10.66 12.41 -23.32
CA ILE A 306 9.88 12.98 -22.23
C ILE A 306 9.57 14.45 -22.54
N ALA A 307 8.28 14.76 -22.67
CA ALA A 307 7.77 16.11 -22.90
C ALA A 307 7.19 16.74 -21.63
N ASP A 308 7.15 18.08 -21.61
CA ASP A 308 6.38 18.86 -20.64
C ASP A 308 4.91 18.46 -20.67
N VAL A 309 4.27 18.42 -19.49
CA VAL A 309 2.84 18.10 -19.36
C VAL A 309 2.05 19.35 -19.02
N ASP A 310 1.18 19.76 -19.94
CA ASP A 310 0.42 21.01 -19.84
C ASP A 310 -0.50 21.01 -18.61
N GLY A 311 -0.49 22.09 -17.84
CA GLY A 311 -1.28 22.23 -16.61
C GLY A 311 -0.78 21.41 -15.41
N VAL A 312 0.29 20.62 -15.57
CA VAL A 312 0.83 19.76 -14.52
C VAL A 312 2.23 20.22 -14.10
N ALA A 313 3.23 20.00 -14.94
CA ALA A 313 4.62 20.35 -14.64
C ALA A 313 5.49 20.35 -15.89
N LYS A 314 6.56 21.14 -15.84
CA LYS A 314 7.60 21.13 -16.86
C LYS A 314 8.75 20.21 -16.45
N VAL A 315 9.35 19.51 -17.40
CA VAL A 315 10.50 18.62 -17.17
C VAL A 315 11.65 19.40 -16.50
N ARG A 316 11.86 20.65 -16.92
CA ARG A 316 12.87 21.54 -16.31
C ARG A 316 12.65 21.80 -14.81
N GLU A 317 11.40 21.78 -14.33
CA GLU A 317 11.07 22.01 -12.91
C GLU A 317 11.43 20.78 -12.09
N VAL A 318 11.11 19.60 -12.61
CA VAL A 318 11.50 18.32 -11.99
C VAL A 318 13.02 18.17 -11.92
N MET A 319 13.73 18.51 -13.01
CA MET A 319 15.20 18.55 -12.99
C MET A 319 15.77 19.57 -11.99
N ALA A 320 15.06 20.68 -11.74
CA ALA A 320 15.47 21.66 -10.74
C ALA A 320 15.27 21.12 -9.31
N TRP A 321 14.17 20.40 -9.06
CA TRP A 321 13.94 19.72 -7.78
C TRP A 321 14.97 18.62 -7.52
N GLU A 322 15.26 17.78 -8.52
CA GLU A 322 16.34 16.80 -8.46
C GLU A 322 17.65 17.46 -8.03
N ARG A 323 18.04 18.55 -8.71
CA ARG A 323 19.27 19.27 -8.39
C ARG A 323 19.28 19.76 -6.94
N ARG A 324 18.19 20.37 -6.47
CA ARG A 324 18.07 20.86 -5.08
C ARG A 324 18.19 19.74 -4.05
N ILE A 325 17.59 18.58 -4.34
CA ILE A 325 17.66 17.40 -3.47
C ILE A 325 19.08 16.83 -3.45
N ARG A 326 19.71 16.68 -4.62
CA ARG A 326 21.11 16.26 -4.71
C ARG A 326 22.07 17.26 -4.07
N ASP A 327 21.81 18.56 -4.17
CA ASP A 327 22.59 19.60 -3.47
C ASP A 327 22.43 19.48 -1.95
N ALA A 328 21.22 19.17 -1.44
CA ALA A 328 21.00 18.92 -0.02
C ALA A 328 21.78 17.68 0.47
N ILE A 329 21.77 16.59 -0.32
CA ILE A 329 22.60 15.40 -0.08
C ILE A 329 24.10 15.75 -0.15
N ALA A 330 24.50 16.56 -1.14
CA ALA A 330 25.87 17.02 -1.35
C ALA A 330 26.40 17.76 -0.11
N ASN A 331 25.61 18.71 0.39
CA ASN A 331 25.92 19.56 1.53
C ASN A 331 25.73 18.86 2.89
N GLY A 332 24.95 17.79 2.95
CA GLY A 332 24.67 17.05 4.19
C GLY A 332 23.58 17.69 5.06
N TYR A 333 22.78 18.60 4.52
CA TYR A 333 21.63 19.20 5.22
C TYR A 333 20.50 19.59 4.27
N VAL A 334 19.29 19.63 4.81
CA VAL A 334 18.06 20.13 4.18
C VAL A 334 17.73 21.51 4.74
N THR A 335 17.26 22.43 3.91
CA THR A 335 16.92 23.80 4.31
C THR A 335 15.40 23.94 4.43
N GLY A 336 14.91 24.34 5.61
CA GLY A 336 13.49 24.64 5.82
C GLY A 336 13.08 26.02 5.28
N ARG A 337 11.77 26.30 5.29
CA ARG A 337 11.19 27.57 4.83
C ARG A 337 11.73 28.81 5.54
N ASP A 338 12.14 28.66 6.80
CA ASP A 338 12.74 29.69 7.64
C ASP A 338 14.24 29.90 7.37
N GLY A 339 14.81 29.16 6.42
CA GLY A 339 16.24 29.14 6.12
C GLY A 339 17.06 28.28 7.09
N LYS A 340 16.43 27.63 8.07
CA LYS A 340 17.12 26.76 9.02
C LYS A 340 17.62 25.51 8.32
N GLN A 341 18.86 25.14 8.62
CA GLN A 341 19.49 23.92 8.09
C GLN A 341 19.30 22.76 9.08
N PHE A 342 18.83 21.63 8.55
CA PHE A 342 18.66 20.38 9.27
C PHE A 342 19.66 19.38 8.70
N SER A 343 20.66 18.98 9.51
CA SER A 343 21.60 17.94 9.10
C SER A 343 20.86 16.66 8.72
N ILE A 344 21.35 15.95 7.70
CA ILE A 344 20.87 14.62 7.30
C ILE A 344 21.98 13.55 7.37
N LEU A 345 23.17 13.92 7.86
CA LEU A 345 24.31 13.01 8.03
C LEU A 345 24.25 12.27 9.38
N HIS A 346 23.11 11.61 9.64
CA HIS A 346 22.86 10.78 10.82
C HIS A 346 21.75 9.76 10.52
N ASP A 347 21.51 8.83 11.44
CA ASP A 347 20.63 7.67 11.20
C ASP A 347 19.20 8.03 10.78
N ARG A 348 18.67 9.14 11.28
CA ARG A 348 17.31 9.65 10.97
C ARG A 348 17.28 10.62 9.78
N GLY A 349 18.42 10.98 9.20
CA GLY A 349 18.48 11.91 8.06
C GLY A 349 17.78 11.39 6.81
N ILE A 350 17.75 10.07 6.62
CA ILE A 350 17.04 9.43 5.50
C ILE A 350 15.51 9.63 5.58
N ASP A 351 14.95 9.74 6.79
CA ASP A 351 13.53 10.01 7.00
C ASP A 351 13.16 11.39 6.45
N MET A 352 13.98 12.40 6.74
CA MET A 352 13.83 13.74 6.17
C MET A 352 13.98 13.74 4.65
N LEU A 353 14.95 12.98 4.12
CA LEU A 353 15.15 12.84 2.68
C LEU A 353 13.92 12.21 2.00
N GLY A 354 13.33 11.20 2.61
CA GLY A 354 12.09 10.58 2.12
C GLY A 354 10.93 11.56 2.09
N ASN A 355 10.79 12.37 3.14
CA ASN A 355 9.73 13.36 3.22
C ASN A 355 9.81 14.43 2.11
N ILE A 356 11.01 14.87 1.72
CA ILE A 356 11.20 15.85 0.63
C ILE A 356 11.10 15.24 -0.77
N ILE A 357 11.50 13.97 -0.96
CA ILE A 357 11.45 13.30 -2.27
C ILE A 357 10.01 12.90 -2.63
N GLU A 358 9.28 12.30 -1.68
CA GLU A 358 7.86 11.92 -1.85
C GLU A 358 6.96 13.15 -2.03
N GLN A 359 7.32 14.26 -1.39
CA GLN A 359 6.49 15.43 -1.08
C GLN A 359 5.36 15.14 -0.10
N SER A 360 5.74 14.54 1.03
CA SER A 360 4.80 14.43 2.13
C SER A 360 4.56 15.77 2.84
N GLU A 361 3.47 15.89 3.59
CA GLU A 361 3.22 17.04 4.47
C GLU A 361 4.30 17.23 5.56
N TYR A 362 5.14 16.22 5.83
CA TYR A 362 6.29 16.31 6.72
C TYR A 362 7.52 16.97 6.08
N SER A 363 7.47 17.32 4.79
CA SER A 363 8.56 18.03 4.13
C SER A 363 8.72 19.44 4.72
N PRO A 364 9.94 19.83 5.16
CA PRO A 364 10.19 21.13 5.78
C PRO A 364 10.03 22.31 4.80
N ASP A 365 10.14 22.06 3.49
CA ASP A 365 9.84 23.04 2.46
C ASP A 365 9.38 22.42 1.13
N ARG A 366 8.08 22.13 1.03
CA ARG A 366 7.44 21.64 -0.20
C ARG A 366 7.53 22.60 -1.39
N ALA A 367 7.69 23.91 -1.17
CA ALA A 367 7.76 24.87 -2.27
C ALA A 367 9.16 24.87 -2.89
N TYR A 368 10.19 24.70 -2.05
CA TYR A 368 11.58 24.63 -2.51
C TYR A 368 11.94 23.25 -3.11
N TYR A 369 11.61 22.16 -2.42
CA TYR A 369 11.97 20.81 -2.88
C TYR A 369 10.96 20.20 -3.86
N GLY A 370 9.75 20.76 -3.95
CA GLY A 370 8.72 20.26 -4.86
C GLY A 370 8.25 18.86 -4.50
N GLY A 371 7.80 18.11 -5.51
CA GLY A 371 7.45 16.69 -5.35
C GLY A 371 7.91 15.82 -6.47
N LEU A 372 9.19 15.49 -6.40
CA LEU A 372 9.91 14.74 -7.42
C LEU A 372 9.26 13.39 -7.71
N HIS A 373 8.98 12.58 -6.69
CA HIS A 373 8.35 11.27 -6.87
C HIS A 373 6.95 11.37 -7.46
N ASN A 374 6.04 12.09 -6.77
CA ASN A 374 4.65 12.19 -7.19
C ASN A 374 4.50 12.82 -8.58
N MET A 375 5.35 13.80 -8.89
CA MET A 375 5.35 14.42 -10.22
C MET A 375 5.94 13.52 -11.29
N ALA A 376 6.95 12.71 -10.96
CA ALA A 376 7.49 11.72 -11.90
C ALA A 376 6.42 10.72 -12.34
N HIS A 377 5.57 10.25 -11.42
CA HIS A 377 4.42 9.41 -11.77
C HIS A 377 3.51 10.06 -12.81
N ILE A 378 3.15 11.33 -12.62
CA ILE A 378 2.23 12.04 -13.52
C ILE A 378 2.91 12.33 -14.86
N ILE A 379 4.15 12.83 -14.87
CA ILE A 379 4.86 13.17 -16.13
C ILE A 379 5.02 11.92 -16.99
N ILE A 380 5.54 10.84 -16.42
CA ILE A 380 5.77 9.59 -17.17
C ILE A 380 4.46 8.96 -17.61
N GLY A 381 3.43 9.04 -16.76
CA GLY A 381 2.11 8.56 -17.09
C GLY A 381 1.43 9.30 -18.24
N ARG A 382 1.61 10.63 -18.32
CA ARG A 382 0.94 11.48 -19.31
C ARG A 382 1.64 11.56 -20.66
N GLN A 383 2.72 10.81 -20.90
CA GLN A 383 3.42 10.85 -22.19
C GLN A 383 2.59 10.32 -23.37
N GLY A 384 1.47 9.62 -23.13
CA GLY A 384 0.49 9.27 -24.17
C GLY A 384 -0.28 10.47 -24.74
N ASP A 385 -0.50 11.51 -23.93
CA ASP A 385 -1.15 12.76 -24.30
C ASP A 385 -0.70 13.93 -23.41
N PRO A 386 0.58 14.37 -23.51
CA PRO A 386 1.15 15.33 -22.56
C PRO A 386 0.52 16.72 -22.66
N LYS A 387 -0.17 17.02 -23.77
CA LYS A 387 -0.83 18.31 -24.03
C LYS A 387 -2.35 18.27 -23.82
N GLY A 388 -2.89 17.13 -23.37
CA GLY A 388 -4.35 16.94 -23.23
C GLY A 388 -5.13 17.14 -24.52
N LYS A 389 -4.50 16.92 -25.69
CA LYS A 389 -5.12 17.17 -27.00
C LYS A 389 -6.19 16.14 -27.32
N PHE A 390 -6.02 14.93 -26.82
CA PHE A 390 -6.87 13.78 -27.10
C PHE A 390 -7.82 13.47 -25.95
N ASP A 391 -7.83 14.30 -24.90
CA ASP A 391 -8.63 14.12 -23.69
C ASP A 391 -8.40 12.73 -23.07
N GLN A 392 -7.15 12.25 -23.13
CA GLN A 392 -6.80 10.96 -22.52
C GLN A 392 -6.84 11.06 -21.00
N LEU A 393 -7.36 10.00 -20.41
CA LEU A 393 -7.44 9.82 -18.97
C LEU A 393 -6.06 9.62 -18.33
N PRO A 394 -5.96 9.72 -16.99
CA PRO A 394 -4.75 9.33 -16.28
C PRO A 394 -4.28 7.92 -16.66
N SER A 395 -2.97 7.73 -16.72
CA SER A 395 -2.38 6.41 -16.99
C SER A 395 -2.36 5.52 -15.76
N VAL A 396 -1.89 4.28 -15.95
CA VAL A 396 -1.65 3.34 -14.84
C VAL A 396 -0.67 3.87 -13.79
N MET A 397 0.25 4.77 -14.16
CA MET A 397 1.21 5.38 -13.23
C MET A 397 0.54 6.35 -12.24
N GLU A 398 -0.70 6.77 -12.49
CA GLU A 398 -1.40 7.77 -11.67
C GLU A 398 -2.40 7.14 -10.69
N HIS A 399 -2.25 5.84 -10.41
CA HIS A 399 -2.97 5.12 -9.35
C HIS A 399 -2.06 4.08 -8.71
N PHE A 400 -2.10 3.95 -7.40
CA PHE A 400 -1.27 2.98 -6.69
C PHE A 400 -1.70 1.55 -6.99
N GLU A 401 -2.97 1.33 -7.31
CA GLU A 401 -3.57 0.06 -7.72
C GLU A 401 -3.00 -0.49 -9.04
N THR A 402 -2.41 0.38 -9.87
CA THR A 402 -1.98 0.01 -11.23
C THR A 402 -0.54 0.37 -11.56
N ALA A 403 0.12 1.23 -10.78
CA ALA A 403 1.43 1.78 -11.16
C ALA A 403 2.48 0.69 -11.40
N THR A 404 2.49 -0.37 -10.58
CA THR A 404 3.50 -1.45 -10.69
C THR A 404 3.39 -2.28 -11.98
N ARG A 405 2.29 -2.14 -12.74
CA ARG A 405 2.11 -2.80 -14.04
C ARG A 405 3.00 -2.18 -15.13
N ASP A 406 3.32 -0.90 -15.01
CA ASP A 406 4.13 -0.18 -15.99
C ASP A 406 5.62 -0.41 -15.71
N PRO A 407 6.41 -0.92 -16.67
CA PRO A 407 7.86 -1.07 -16.52
C PRO A 407 8.58 0.22 -16.08
N ALA A 408 8.09 1.38 -16.50
CA ALA A 408 8.66 2.67 -16.12
C ALA A 408 8.49 2.99 -14.63
N PHE A 409 7.56 2.33 -13.92
CA PHE A 409 7.48 2.40 -12.45
C PHE A 409 8.82 2.04 -11.82
N PHE A 410 9.38 0.89 -12.21
CA PHE A 410 10.64 0.41 -11.64
C PHE A 410 11.83 1.27 -12.05
N GLN A 411 11.79 1.89 -13.24
CA GLN A 411 12.83 2.84 -13.69
C GLN A 411 12.81 4.14 -12.88
N VAL A 412 11.62 4.71 -12.63
CA VAL A 412 11.43 5.89 -11.78
C VAL A 412 11.87 5.60 -10.34
N HIS A 413 11.49 4.43 -9.81
CA HIS A 413 11.88 4.04 -8.46
C HIS A 413 13.37 3.71 -8.34
N LYS A 414 14.02 3.19 -9.39
CA LYS A 414 15.49 3.02 -9.43
C LYS A 414 16.20 4.37 -9.37
N TYR A 415 15.73 5.34 -10.15
CA TYR A 415 16.23 6.73 -10.14
C TYR A 415 16.10 7.36 -8.74
N ILE A 416 14.96 7.19 -8.08
CA ILE A 416 14.74 7.69 -6.72
C ILE A 416 15.62 6.98 -5.69
N ASN A 417 15.69 5.65 -5.78
CA ASN A 417 16.49 4.80 -4.91
C ASN A 417 17.99 5.17 -4.97
N ASN A 418 18.49 5.61 -6.13
CA ASN A 418 19.87 6.06 -6.27
C ASN A 418 20.18 7.35 -5.50
N MET A 419 19.23 8.28 -5.36
CA MET A 419 19.41 9.46 -4.48
C MET A 419 19.48 9.05 -2.99
N PHE A 420 18.67 8.08 -2.56
CA PHE A 420 18.80 7.52 -1.21
C PHE A 420 20.13 6.81 -1.00
N LYS A 421 20.59 6.07 -2.00
CA LYS A 421 21.89 5.40 -2.00
C LYS A 421 23.03 6.41 -1.84
N GLU A 422 22.98 7.54 -2.53
CA GLU A 422 23.98 8.62 -2.40
C GLU A 422 24.07 9.18 -0.99
N LEU A 423 22.94 9.33 -0.28
CA LEU A 423 22.99 9.71 1.13
C LEU A 423 23.61 8.60 1.99
N LYS A 424 23.17 7.34 1.80
CA LYS A 424 23.68 6.20 2.59
C LYS A 424 25.16 5.96 2.39
N ASP A 425 25.68 6.13 1.18
CA ASP A 425 27.10 5.95 0.86
C ASP A 425 27.98 7.09 1.43
N LYS A 426 27.40 8.20 1.87
CA LYS A 426 28.12 9.28 2.58
C LYS A 426 28.24 9.05 4.07
N LEU A 427 27.40 8.19 4.65
CA LEU A 427 27.49 7.89 6.06
C LEU A 427 28.75 7.07 6.35
N PRO A 428 29.37 7.24 7.53
CA PRO A 428 30.48 6.38 7.93
C PRO A 428 30.06 4.90 7.85
N PRO A 429 30.84 4.03 7.18
CA PRO A 429 30.56 2.60 7.18
C PRO A 429 30.58 2.06 8.61
N TYR A 430 29.76 1.05 8.88
CA TYR A 430 29.81 0.34 10.16
C TYR A 430 31.21 -0.23 10.40
N THR A 431 31.71 0.03 11.60
CA THR A 431 32.96 -0.54 12.09
C THR A 431 32.76 -2.00 12.51
N ARG A 432 33.87 -2.68 12.80
CA ARG A 432 33.80 -4.04 13.35
C ARG A 432 33.06 -4.02 14.69
N GLU A 433 33.29 -3.01 15.51
CA GLU A 433 32.69 -2.82 16.82
C GLU A 433 31.18 -2.59 16.74
N ASP A 434 30.69 -1.89 15.70
CA ASP A 434 29.25 -1.67 15.48
C ASP A 434 28.51 -2.97 15.13
N MET A 435 29.18 -3.90 14.44
CA MET A 435 28.59 -5.15 13.96
C MET A 435 28.87 -6.35 14.87
N MET A 436 29.91 -6.29 15.70
CA MET A 436 30.31 -7.41 16.55
C MET A 436 29.40 -7.55 17.77
N TRP A 437 28.72 -8.69 17.83
CA TRP A 437 28.01 -9.10 19.04
C TRP A 437 28.89 -10.01 19.91
N ASN A 438 29.63 -9.42 20.85
CA ASN A 438 30.49 -10.18 21.76
C ASN A 438 29.70 -11.22 22.58
N GLY A 439 30.18 -12.46 22.51
CA GLY A 439 29.65 -13.62 23.21
C GLY A 439 28.47 -14.32 22.52
N ILE A 440 28.08 -13.91 21.32
CA ILE A 440 27.05 -14.58 20.51
C ILE A 440 27.67 -15.01 19.19
N GLU A 441 27.55 -16.29 18.85
CA GLU A 441 28.12 -16.87 17.62
C GLU A 441 27.04 -17.62 16.84
N LEU A 442 26.86 -17.27 15.57
CA LEU A 442 26.02 -18.04 14.64
C LEU A 442 26.88 -19.16 14.05
N GLU A 443 26.68 -20.39 14.53
CA GLU A 443 27.50 -21.55 14.18
C GLU A 443 27.07 -22.17 12.83
N ASP A 444 25.76 -22.22 12.56
CA ASP A 444 25.21 -22.82 11.35
C ASP A 444 23.90 -22.14 10.94
N ILE A 445 23.69 -22.08 9.62
CA ILE A 445 22.42 -21.71 9.00
C ILE A 445 22.10 -22.77 7.96
N SER A 446 20.94 -23.39 8.11
CA SER A 446 20.41 -24.35 7.14
C SER A 446 18.93 -24.05 6.85
N VAL A 447 18.46 -24.56 5.72
CA VAL A 447 17.05 -24.51 5.33
C VAL A 447 16.53 -25.93 5.34
N ASP A 448 15.47 -26.16 6.10
CA ASP A 448 14.68 -27.39 6.05
C ASP A 448 13.59 -27.24 4.99
N GLY A 449 13.44 -28.25 4.14
CA GLY A 449 12.65 -28.19 2.91
C GLY A 449 13.41 -27.68 1.68
N ASN A 450 12.70 -27.58 0.55
CA ASN A 450 13.27 -27.12 -0.72
C ASN A 450 12.73 -25.73 -1.09
N LEU A 451 13.62 -24.83 -1.52
CA LEU A 451 13.24 -23.53 -2.08
C LEU A 451 12.69 -23.72 -3.50
N LEU A 452 11.38 -23.98 -3.60
CA LEU A 452 10.70 -24.25 -4.86
C LEU A 452 9.55 -23.26 -5.08
N THR A 453 9.59 -22.54 -6.19
CA THR A 453 8.48 -21.72 -6.67
C THR A 453 7.62 -22.49 -7.67
N TYR A 454 6.36 -22.11 -7.78
CA TYR A 454 5.41 -22.64 -8.75
C TYR A 454 4.36 -21.58 -9.07
N PHE A 455 3.59 -21.80 -10.12
CA PHE A 455 2.39 -21.01 -10.40
C PHE A 455 1.15 -21.79 -9.98
N GLU A 456 0.20 -21.11 -9.37
CA GLU A 456 -1.12 -21.65 -9.05
C GLU A 456 -2.23 -20.72 -9.56
N ASP A 457 -3.40 -21.30 -9.80
CA ASP A 457 -4.57 -20.54 -10.20
C ASP A 457 -5.21 -19.93 -8.94
N PHE A 458 -5.45 -18.62 -8.99
CA PHE A 458 -6.15 -17.85 -7.96
C PHE A 458 -7.40 -17.24 -8.56
N GLU A 459 -8.53 -17.32 -7.84
CA GLU A 459 -9.82 -16.84 -8.30
C GLU A 459 -10.29 -15.62 -7.49
N PHE A 460 -10.87 -14.63 -8.15
CA PHE A 460 -11.53 -13.50 -7.47
C PHE A 460 -12.79 -13.06 -8.21
N SER A 461 -13.74 -12.50 -7.46
CA SER A 461 -15.07 -12.12 -7.95
C SER A 461 -15.05 -10.84 -8.77
N LEU A 462 -15.75 -10.84 -9.92
CA LEU A 462 -15.97 -9.65 -10.74
C LEU A 462 -17.35 -9.03 -10.51
N LYS A 463 -18.12 -9.47 -9.51
CA LYS A 463 -19.52 -9.04 -9.32
C LYS A 463 -19.68 -7.52 -9.18
N ASN A 464 -18.74 -6.84 -8.53
CA ASN A 464 -18.77 -5.38 -8.36
C ASN A 464 -18.43 -4.59 -9.62
N ALA A 465 -17.83 -5.23 -10.64
CA ALA A 465 -17.65 -4.60 -11.95
C ALA A 465 -18.97 -4.48 -12.73
N LEU A 466 -19.96 -5.32 -12.40
CA LEU A 466 -21.18 -5.51 -13.16
C LEU A 466 -22.31 -4.63 -12.64
N ASP A 467 -23.15 -4.17 -13.57
CA ASP A 467 -24.36 -3.43 -13.25
C ASP A 467 -25.53 -4.40 -13.02
N ASP A 468 -26.32 -4.12 -11.98
CA ASP A 468 -27.52 -4.91 -11.67
C ASP A 468 -28.75 -4.30 -12.32
N SER A 469 -29.78 -5.12 -12.43
CA SER A 469 -31.10 -4.68 -12.82
C SER A 469 -32.15 -5.31 -11.92
N VAL A 470 -33.28 -4.63 -11.74
CA VAL A 470 -34.37 -5.10 -10.87
C VAL A 470 -34.94 -6.44 -11.36
N SER A 471 -34.82 -6.74 -12.64
CA SER A 471 -35.38 -7.93 -13.29
C SER A 471 -34.40 -9.08 -13.50
N VAL A 472 -33.09 -8.89 -13.29
CA VAL A 472 -32.07 -9.90 -13.58
C VAL A 472 -31.22 -10.15 -12.34
N SER A 473 -31.22 -11.40 -11.87
CA SER A 473 -30.39 -11.82 -10.75
C SER A 473 -28.89 -11.69 -11.05
N ASP A 474 -28.09 -11.66 -10.00
CA ASP A 474 -26.65 -11.81 -10.15
C ASP A 474 -26.30 -13.20 -10.66
N VAL A 475 -25.25 -13.25 -11.48
CA VAL A 475 -24.62 -14.48 -11.95
C VAL A 475 -23.21 -14.54 -11.37
N ASP A 476 -22.75 -15.75 -11.10
CA ASP A 476 -21.42 -15.95 -10.53
C ASP A 476 -20.36 -15.79 -11.62
N ILE A 477 -19.54 -14.74 -11.51
CA ILE A 477 -18.51 -14.40 -12.48
C ILE A 477 -17.20 -14.16 -11.75
N MET A 478 -16.19 -14.96 -12.11
CA MET A 478 -14.86 -14.95 -11.51
C MET A 478 -13.79 -14.71 -12.57
N ALA A 479 -12.74 -13.98 -12.21
CA ALA A 479 -11.47 -14.01 -12.92
C ALA A 479 -10.57 -15.09 -12.32
N VAL A 480 -9.80 -15.77 -13.17
CA VAL A 480 -8.78 -16.75 -12.76
C VAL A 480 -7.43 -16.25 -13.23
N VAL A 481 -6.48 -16.07 -12.33
CA VAL A 481 -5.13 -15.56 -12.63
C VAL A 481 -4.08 -16.55 -12.13
N LYS A 482 -3.01 -16.74 -12.92
CA LYS A 482 -1.85 -17.52 -12.48
C LYS A 482 -0.95 -16.66 -11.63
N ARG A 483 -0.78 -17.00 -10.36
CA ARG A 483 0.08 -16.26 -9.42
C ARG A 483 1.27 -17.11 -9.02
N ILE A 484 2.40 -16.45 -8.80
CA ILE A 484 3.60 -17.12 -8.31
C ILE A 484 3.42 -17.42 -6.82
N ASN A 485 3.79 -18.62 -6.41
CA ASN A 485 3.81 -19.06 -5.03
C ASN A 485 5.08 -19.91 -4.77
N HIS A 486 5.33 -20.30 -3.52
CA HIS A 486 6.43 -21.17 -3.14
C HIS A 486 6.00 -22.26 -2.16
N LYS A 487 6.80 -23.32 -2.04
CA LYS A 487 6.61 -24.33 -1.01
C LYS A 487 7.09 -23.80 0.33
N GLU A 488 6.43 -24.22 1.41
CA GLU A 488 6.87 -23.89 2.76
C GLU A 488 8.27 -24.46 3.01
N PHE A 489 9.10 -23.67 3.68
CA PHE A 489 10.42 -24.05 4.15
C PHE A 489 10.68 -23.37 5.50
N SER A 490 11.69 -23.85 6.23
CA SER A 490 12.05 -23.30 7.53
C SER A 490 13.53 -23.01 7.64
N TYR A 491 13.89 -21.85 8.16
CA TYR A 491 15.26 -21.54 8.56
C TYR A 491 15.58 -22.25 9.87
N MET A 492 16.70 -22.97 9.92
CA MET A 492 17.29 -23.52 11.14
C MET A 492 18.60 -22.78 11.43
N LEU A 493 18.61 -22.05 12.55
CA LEU A 493 19.76 -21.24 12.99
C LEU A 493 20.33 -21.86 14.26
N ARG A 494 21.61 -22.25 14.25
CA ARG A 494 22.32 -22.71 15.45
C ARG A 494 23.16 -21.57 16.00
N ILE A 495 22.81 -21.12 17.20
CA ILE A 495 23.44 -19.96 17.83
C ILE A 495 24.01 -20.36 19.18
N LEU A 496 25.30 -20.14 19.38
CA LEU A 496 25.97 -20.32 20.66
C LEU A 496 26.00 -18.98 21.43
N SER A 497 25.41 -18.95 22.61
CA SER A 497 25.56 -17.86 23.56
C SER A 497 26.60 -18.23 24.62
N LYS A 498 27.73 -17.54 24.62
CA LYS A 498 28.79 -17.62 25.64
C LYS A 498 28.54 -16.71 26.83
N ARG A 499 27.38 -16.05 26.89
CA ARG A 499 26.97 -15.21 28.02
C ARG A 499 26.41 -16.07 29.13
N ASN A 500 26.47 -15.56 30.36
CA ASN A 500 25.95 -16.24 31.55
C ASN A 500 24.47 -15.92 31.82
N GLU A 501 23.88 -15.01 31.04
CA GLU A 501 22.49 -14.55 31.16
C GLU A 501 21.74 -14.68 29.83
N GLU A 502 20.41 -14.69 29.91
CA GLU A 502 19.57 -14.60 28.71
C GLU A 502 19.69 -13.22 28.07
N VAL A 503 19.63 -13.17 26.73
CA VAL A 503 19.68 -11.91 25.98
C VAL A 503 18.60 -11.88 24.90
N ASP A 504 18.03 -10.70 24.68
CA ASP A 504 17.08 -10.48 23.59
C ASP A 504 17.84 -10.23 22.29
N ALA A 505 17.55 -11.02 21.26
CA ALA A 505 18.17 -10.94 19.94
C ALA A 505 17.18 -10.54 18.85
N THR A 506 17.62 -9.65 17.96
CA THR A 506 16.94 -9.39 16.69
C THR A 506 17.62 -10.20 15.60
N VAL A 507 16.89 -11.14 15.00
CA VAL A 507 17.34 -11.92 13.85
C VAL A 507 16.85 -11.22 12.59
N ARG A 508 17.75 -10.98 11.63
CA ARG A 508 17.44 -10.37 10.33
C ARG A 508 17.94 -11.29 9.23
N ILE A 509 17.06 -11.70 8.33
CA ILE A 509 17.37 -12.63 7.24
C ILE A 509 17.23 -11.90 5.92
N PHE A 510 18.26 -11.97 5.08
CA PHE A 510 18.27 -11.37 3.75
C PHE A 510 18.64 -12.41 2.69
N MET A 511 18.00 -12.30 1.52
CA MET A 511 18.37 -13.04 0.32
C MET A 511 19.10 -12.10 -0.64
N CYS A 512 20.34 -12.43 -0.99
CA CYS A 512 21.18 -11.59 -1.84
C CYS A 512 21.53 -12.29 -3.16
N PRO A 513 21.63 -11.57 -4.29
CA PRO A 513 22.04 -12.15 -5.55
C PRO A 513 23.49 -12.62 -5.46
N ARG A 514 23.75 -13.87 -5.89
CA ARG A 514 25.11 -14.43 -5.89
C ARG A 514 25.92 -13.97 -7.10
N ARG A 515 25.27 -13.89 -8.26
CA ARG A 515 25.88 -13.50 -9.55
C ARG A 515 24.96 -12.56 -10.31
N ASP A 516 25.54 -11.71 -11.15
CA ASP A 516 24.80 -10.89 -12.09
C ASP A 516 24.33 -11.70 -13.33
N ASN A 517 23.66 -11.02 -14.27
CA ASN A 517 23.18 -11.65 -15.51
C ASN A 517 24.33 -12.17 -16.40
N ASN A 518 25.51 -11.54 -16.32
CA ASN A 518 26.75 -11.96 -16.99
C ASN A 518 27.50 -13.07 -16.25
N LYS A 519 26.91 -13.62 -15.18
CA LYS A 519 27.47 -14.65 -14.30
C LYS A 519 28.71 -14.19 -13.51
N ILE A 520 28.94 -12.89 -13.38
CA ILE A 520 29.99 -12.32 -12.54
C ILE A 520 29.57 -12.40 -11.08
N LEU A 521 30.50 -12.82 -10.21
CA LEU A 521 30.24 -12.95 -8.78
C LEU A 521 30.17 -11.57 -8.11
N TYR A 522 29.10 -11.31 -7.35
CA TYR A 522 29.01 -10.09 -6.55
C TYR A 522 29.99 -10.13 -5.38
N SER A 523 30.71 -9.03 -5.16
CA SER A 523 31.32 -8.72 -3.86
C SER A 523 30.25 -8.23 -2.89
N LEU A 524 30.52 -8.28 -1.58
CA LEU A 524 29.59 -7.74 -0.57
C LEU A 524 29.22 -6.28 -0.88
N GLU A 525 30.19 -5.45 -1.27
CA GLU A 525 29.96 -4.03 -1.56
C GLU A 525 29.07 -3.81 -2.78
N SER A 526 29.28 -4.58 -3.85
CA SER A 526 28.45 -4.48 -5.06
C SER A 526 27.07 -5.13 -4.92
N GLY A 527 26.94 -6.16 -4.06
CA GLY A 527 25.73 -6.96 -3.92
C GLY A 527 24.79 -6.50 -2.79
N ARG A 528 25.29 -5.79 -1.77
CA ARG A 528 24.48 -5.42 -0.58
C ARG A 528 23.22 -4.64 -0.90
N TRP A 529 23.26 -3.78 -1.92
CA TRP A 529 22.13 -2.95 -2.33
C TRP A 529 21.08 -3.72 -3.14
N GLY A 530 21.36 -4.98 -3.52
CA GLY A 530 20.42 -5.87 -4.19
C GLY A 530 19.83 -6.94 -3.26
N CYS A 531 20.06 -6.85 -1.94
CA CYS A 531 19.56 -7.82 -0.99
C CYS A 531 18.09 -7.56 -0.62
N ILE A 532 17.30 -8.63 -0.60
CA ILE A 532 15.88 -8.63 -0.28
C ILE A 532 15.72 -9.02 1.19
N GLU A 533 15.00 -8.23 1.98
CA GLU A 533 14.65 -8.59 3.37
C GLU A 533 13.65 -9.73 3.34
N MET A 534 14.03 -10.88 3.91
CA MET A 534 13.18 -12.07 3.96
C MET A 534 12.42 -12.14 5.28
N ASP A 535 13.01 -11.66 6.38
CA ASP A 535 12.41 -11.71 7.71
C ASP A 535 13.14 -10.83 8.74
N LYS A 536 12.41 -10.42 9.79
CA LYS A 536 12.95 -9.69 10.95
C LYS A 536 12.13 -9.97 12.20
N PHE A 537 12.71 -10.67 13.18
CA PHE A 537 11.98 -11.06 14.40
C PHE A 537 12.85 -11.05 15.64
N TRP A 538 12.21 -11.03 16.81
CA TRP A 538 12.86 -10.99 18.11
C TRP A 538 12.84 -12.38 18.76
N LYS A 539 13.93 -12.75 19.44
CA LYS A 539 14.02 -14.02 20.16
C LYS A 539 14.92 -13.90 21.38
N LYS A 540 14.51 -14.53 22.48
CA LYS A 540 15.38 -14.74 23.64
C LYS A 540 16.39 -15.85 23.36
N LEU A 541 17.66 -15.56 23.57
CA LEU A 541 18.76 -16.53 23.55
C LEU A 541 19.16 -16.86 24.97
N TYR A 542 19.25 -18.15 25.28
CA TYR A 542 19.68 -18.66 26.58
C TYR A 542 21.19 -18.96 26.58
N PRO A 543 21.87 -18.95 27.74
CA PRO A 543 23.25 -19.42 27.85
C PRO A 543 23.46 -20.82 27.24
N GLY A 544 24.52 -20.99 26.47
CA GLY A 544 24.82 -22.22 25.73
C GLY A 544 24.22 -22.26 24.32
N GLY A 545 23.93 -23.46 23.82
CA GLY A 545 23.45 -23.69 22.46
C GLY A 545 21.95 -23.41 22.30
N ASN A 546 21.60 -22.63 21.29
CA ASN A 546 20.22 -22.31 20.91
C ASN A 546 19.98 -22.79 19.48
N ILE A 547 18.84 -23.44 19.24
CA ILE A 547 18.39 -23.82 17.89
C ILE A 547 17.09 -23.08 17.63
N LEU A 548 17.11 -22.17 16.65
CA LEU A 548 15.91 -21.43 16.25
C LEU A 548 15.37 -22.04 14.97
N HIS A 549 14.08 -22.38 14.99
CA HIS A 549 13.30 -22.77 13.83
C HIS A 549 12.37 -21.62 13.46
N ARG A 550 12.43 -21.16 12.21
CA ARG A 550 11.60 -20.07 11.70
C ARG A 550 10.95 -20.47 10.38
N HIS A 551 9.63 -20.66 10.39
CA HIS A 551 8.86 -21.02 9.21
C HIS A 551 8.75 -19.83 8.25
N SER A 552 8.74 -20.09 6.95
CA SER A 552 8.55 -19.05 5.93
C SER A 552 7.23 -18.28 6.12
N ASN A 553 6.19 -18.97 6.59
CA ASN A 553 4.85 -18.41 6.79
C ASN A 553 4.76 -17.45 7.99
N ASP A 554 5.75 -17.48 8.89
CA ASP A 554 5.78 -16.57 10.05
C ASP A 554 6.50 -15.25 9.73
N SER A 555 7.01 -15.07 8.50
CA SER A 555 7.79 -13.90 8.11
C SER A 555 7.03 -12.60 8.42
N THR A 556 7.74 -11.63 8.98
CA THR A 556 7.16 -10.30 9.26
C THR A 556 7.13 -9.40 8.02
N VAL A 557 7.65 -9.85 6.87
CA VAL A 557 7.72 -9.08 5.63
C VAL A 557 6.51 -9.37 4.73
N THR A 558 5.94 -10.57 4.83
CA THR A 558 4.84 -11.04 3.98
C THR A 558 3.53 -11.12 4.75
N VAL A 559 2.42 -10.97 4.04
CA VAL A 559 1.07 -11.22 4.55
C VAL A 559 0.40 -12.28 3.68
N PRO A 560 -0.54 -13.08 4.21
CA PRO A 560 -1.31 -14.02 3.40
C PRO A 560 -2.23 -13.28 2.43
N ASP A 561 -2.79 -14.00 1.47
CA ASP A 561 -3.84 -13.46 0.61
C ASP A 561 -5.04 -12.97 1.43
N VAL A 562 -5.54 -11.80 1.07
CA VAL A 562 -6.71 -11.19 1.72
C VAL A 562 -7.92 -12.09 1.53
N PRO A 563 -8.73 -12.34 2.57
CA PRO A 563 -9.98 -13.09 2.43
C PRO A 563 -10.87 -12.47 1.35
N SER A 564 -11.51 -13.31 0.54
CA SER A 564 -12.49 -12.84 -0.45
C SER A 564 -13.64 -12.10 0.24
N PHE A 565 -14.20 -11.15 -0.49
CA PHE A 565 -15.32 -10.32 -0.08
C PHE A 565 -16.64 -11.11 0.08
N SER A 566 -16.76 -12.28 -0.56
CA SER A 566 -17.99 -13.10 -0.57
C SER A 566 -18.22 -13.89 0.70
#